data_AF-A0A085Z099-F1
#
_entry.id   AF-A0A085Z099-F1
#
_cell.length_a   1.000
_cell.length_b   1.000
_cell.length_c   1.000
_cell.angle_alpha   90.00
_cell.angle_beta   90.00
_cell.angle_gamma   90.00
#
_symmetry.space_group_name_H-M   'P 1'
#
loop_
_entity.id
_entity.type
_entity.pdbx_description
1 polymer ?
#
loop_
_entity_poly.entity_id
_entity_poly.type
_entity_poly.pdbx_seq_one_letter_code
_entity_poly.pdbx_strand_id
1 'polypeptide(L)'
;MKILNEKEKIYKDNYLLKYGIFIFFGSLICNIIFSYFNESEFSSRVTRFNDFTLIHFVAAFTIAPVIEELIFRGIFTRKKIFMYVTYIGLLGYILLLQNYYLIPILAAFIILYELNKRKEVSGYIYFINALLFGFMHYEWNDLKIPDTWIGIVMTAGMGLILIWMVLNFGLIYSILLHAFNNFIAIAIIVIGYESSGMSLKEIETKDFTMKYQRVSFFVGSGNMQTDANQFLKAENMSMSVIHGSVCFDEKLGDLYFGKYNISIERKKSSIKKLDCTSLNQLLDIAELKQNK
;
A
#
# COMPACT_ATOMS: atom_id res chain seq x y z
N MET A 1 -52.38 21.81 4.28
CA MET A 1 -51.28 20.83 4.14
C MET A 1 -50.23 21.46 3.23
N LYS A 2 -49.16 22.04 3.80
CA LYS A 2 -48.08 22.66 3.01
C LYS A 2 -47.19 21.54 2.49
N ILE A 3 -47.22 21.31 1.18
CA ILE A 3 -46.23 20.50 0.49
C ILE A 3 -44.89 21.23 0.67
N LEU A 4 -44.02 20.67 1.50
CA LEU A 4 -42.64 21.13 1.64
C LEU A 4 -41.96 20.90 0.30
N ASN A 5 -41.65 21.99 -0.40
CA ASN A 5 -40.71 21.99 -1.51
C ASN A 5 -39.38 21.40 -1.00
N GLU A 6 -39.10 20.15 -1.36
CA GLU A 6 -37.73 19.63 -1.37
C GLU A 6 -36.96 20.48 -2.38
N LYS A 7 -36.25 21.50 -1.88
CA LYS A 7 -35.20 22.14 -2.67
C LYS A 7 -34.21 21.03 -3.02
N GLU A 8 -34.16 20.63 -4.28
CA GLU A 8 -33.08 19.81 -4.82
C GLU A 8 -31.75 20.37 -4.32
N LYS A 9 -31.05 19.60 -3.48
CA LYS A 9 -29.70 19.95 -3.06
C LYS A 9 -28.81 19.82 -4.29
N ILE A 10 -28.51 20.95 -4.93
CA ILE A 10 -27.52 20.98 -6.01
C ILE A 10 -26.14 20.75 -5.37
N TYR A 11 -25.62 19.55 -5.54
CA TYR A 11 -24.26 19.19 -5.14
C TYR A 11 -23.24 20.03 -5.91
N LYS A 12 -22.17 20.44 -5.22
CA LYS A 12 -21.10 21.29 -5.77
C LYS A 12 -20.05 20.43 -6.44
N ASP A 13 -19.46 20.99 -7.49
CA ASP A 13 -18.28 20.43 -8.15
C ASP A 13 -18.45 18.96 -8.59
N ASN A 14 -19.65 18.58 -9.07
CA ASN A 14 -19.98 17.20 -9.49
C ASN A 14 -19.07 16.62 -10.57
N TYR A 15 -18.36 17.48 -11.30
CA TYR A 15 -17.33 17.04 -12.25
C TYR A 15 -16.21 16.26 -11.54
N LEU A 16 -15.88 16.57 -10.28
CA LEU A 16 -14.90 15.82 -9.49
C LEU A 16 -15.34 14.38 -9.25
N LEU A 17 -16.61 14.17 -8.91
CA LEU A 17 -17.17 12.83 -8.74
C LEU A 17 -17.18 12.08 -10.07
N LYS A 18 -17.65 12.73 -11.15
CA LYS A 18 -17.73 12.12 -12.48
C LYS A 18 -16.35 11.68 -12.98
N TYR A 19 -15.36 12.57 -12.95
CA TYR A 19 -14.00 12.25 -13.35
C TYR A 19 -13.34 11.27 -12.38
N GLY A 20 -13.53 11.44 -11.08
CA GLY A 20 -12.99 10.54 -10.06
C GLY A 20 -13.45 9.10 -10.24
N ILE A 21 -14.76 8.87 -10.44
CA ILE A 21 -15.33 7.55 -10.73
C ILE A 21 -14.76 6.99 -12.04
N PHE A 22 -14.78 7.78 -13.11
CA PHE A 22 -14.28 7.33 -14.42
C PHE A 22 -12.80 6.93 -14.36
N ILE A 23 -11.97 7.76 -13.72
CA ILE A 23 -10.54 7.52 -13.55
C ILE A 23 -10.32 6.31 -12.65
N PHE A 24 -10.98 6.23 -11.50
CA PHE A 24 -10.80 5.14 -10.55
C PHE A 24 -11.16 3.78 -11.14
N PHE A 25 -12.38 3.64 -11.68
CA PHE A 25 -12.82 2.36 -12.25
C PHE A 25 -12.15 2.07 -13.60
N GLY A 26 -11.89 3.09 -14.41
CA GLY A 26 -11.13 2.94 -15.65
C GLY A 26 -9.73 2.39 -15.38
N SER A 27 -9.00 2.98 -14.42
CA SER A 27 -7.68 2.50 -14.02
C SER A 27 -7.73 1.14 -13.33
N LEU A 28 -8.77 0.82 -12.55
CA LEU A 28 -8.96 -0.51 -11.97
C LEU A 28 -9.10 -1.57 -13.06
N ILE A 29 -9.94 -1.33 -14.08
CA ILE A 29 -10.09 -2.24 -15.21
C ILE A 29 -8.77 -2.38 -15.97
N CYS A 30 -8.09 -1.27 -16.25
CA CYS A 30 -6.77 -1.31 -16.88
C CYS A 30 -5.76 -2.10 -16.04
N ASN A 31 -5.78 -1.98 -14.71
CA ASN A 31 -4.90 -2.71 -13.82
C ASN A 31 -5.17 -4.22 -13.89
N ILE A 32 -6.44 -4.63 -13.90
CA ILE A 32 -6.83 -6.04 -14.05
C ILE A 32 -6.36 -6.60 -15.40
N ILE A 33 -6.60 -5.88 -16.50
CA ILE A 33 -6.17 -6.29 -17.84
C ILE A 33 -4.64 -6.38 -17.90
N PHE A 34 -3.95 -5.35 -17.42
CA PHE A 34 -2.49 -5.30 -17.47
C PHE A 34 -1.85 -6.41 -16.64
N SER A 35 -2.37 -6.66 -15.43
CA SER A 35 -1.93 -7.76 -14.56
C SER A 35 -2.09 -9.14 -15.20
N TYR A 36 -3.04 -9.31 -16.12
CA TYR A 36 -3.23 -10.57 -16.85
C TYR A 36 -2.20 -10.77 -17.98
N PHE A 37 -1.73 -9.69 -18.61
CA PHE A 37 -0.89 -9.78 -19.82
C PHE A 37 0.60 -9.50 -19.58
N ASN A 38 0.98 -8.79 -18.53
CA ASN A 38 2.35 -8.36 -18.31
C ASN A 38 2.93 -8.88 -17.01
N GLU A 39 4.19 -9.33 -17.09
CA GLU A 39 4.99 -9.61 -15.93
C GLU A 39 5.73 -8.33 -15.47
N SER A 40 5.07 -7.42 -14.76
CA SER A 40 5.72 -6.18 -14.25
C SER A 40 6.58 -6.38 -13.00
N GLU A 41 7.63 -5.59 -12.79
CA GLU A 41 8.33 -5.56 -11.50
C GLU A 41 7.40 -5.11 -10.35
N PHE A 42 7.65 -5.58 -9.12
CA PHE A 42 6.90 -5.13 -7.95
C PHE A 42 7.39 -3.74 -7.50
N SER A 43 6.45 -2.81 -7.31
CA SER A 43 6.77 -1.49 -6.72
C SER A 43 7.01 -1.57 -5.21
N SER A 44 7.69 -0.55 -4.65
CA SER A 44 7.89 -0.41 -3.21
C SER A 44 6.57 -0.43 -2.42
N ARG A 45 5.48 0.07 -3.01
CA ARG A 45 4.13 0.01 -2.42
C ARG A 45 3.67 -1.43 -2.19
N VAL A 46 3.96 -2.31 -3.14
CA VAL A 46 3.55 -3.72 -3.08
C VAL A 46 4.46 -4.50 -2.15
N THR A 47 5.78 -4.31 -2.23
CA THR A 47 6.73 -5.05 -1.37
C THR A 47 6.61 -4.68 0.12
N ARG A 48 6.05 -3.51 0.47
CA ARG A 48 5.66 -3.18 1.86
C ARG A 48 4.69 -4.19 2.48
N PHE A 49 3.96 -4.96 1.68
CA PHE A 49 3.10 -6.02 2.18
C PHE A 49 3.87 -7.23 2.74
N ASN A 50 5.18 -7.36 2.47
CA ASN A 50 6.02 -8.42 3.04
C ASN A 50 6.13 -8.34 4.56
N ASP A 51 5.98 -7.14 5.14
CA ASP A 51 6.03 -6.88 6.58
C ASP A 51 4.64 -6.62 7.18
N PHE A 52 3.58 -6.90 6.42
CA PHE A 52 2.23 -6.60 6.84
C PHE A 52 1.78 -7.52 7.97
N THR A 53 1.20 -6.93 9.02
CA THR A 53 0.74 -7.66 10.22
C THR A 53 -0.69 -7.28 10.55
N LEU A 54 -1.31 -7.99 11.49
CA LEU A 54 -2.65 -7.67 11.96
C LEU A 54 -2.79 -6.24 12.50
N ILE A 55 -1.73 -5.70 13.11
CA ILE A 55 -1.71 -4.30 13.58
C ILE A 55 -1.75 -3.35 12.38
N HIS A 56 -0.96 -3.62 11.33
CA HIS A 56 -1.00 -2.85 10.09
C HIS A 56 -2.38 -2.94 9.42
N PHE A 57 -3.00 -4.12 9.41
CA PHE A 57 -4.36 -4.33 8.93
C PHE A 57 -5.36 -3.40 9.60
N VAL A 58 -5.43 -3.42 10.94
CA VAL A 58 -6.34 -2.57 11.70
C VAL A 58 -6.04 -1.09 11.47
N ALA A 59 -4.76 -0.71 11.50
CA ALA A 59 -4.35 0.68 11.30
C ALA A 59 -4.74 1.22 9.92
N ALA A 60 -4.69 0.40 8.86
CA ALA A 60 -4.90 0.81 7.48
C ALA A 60 -6.33 1.28 7.15
N PHE A 61 -7.34 0.84 7.89
CA PHE A 61 -8.73 1.30 7.73
C PHE A 61 -9.28 2.07 8.95
N THR A 62 -8.49 2.23 10.02
CA THR A 62 -8.89 3.04 11.19
C THR A 62 -8.09 4.33 11.32
N ILE A 63 -6.78 4.22 11.52
CA ILE A 63 -5.90 5.35 11.83
C ILE A 63 -5.42 6.03 10.54
N ALA A 64 -4.94 5.26 9.57
CA ALA A 64 -4.36 5.80 8.34
C ALA A 64 -5.35 6.70 7.57
N PRO A 65 -6.62 6.31 7.33
CA PRO A 65 -7.57 7.17 6.62
C PRO A 65 -7.85 8.48 7.35
N VAL A 66 -7.88 8.48 8.69
CA VAL A 66 -8.07 9.71 9.48
C VAL A 66 -6.91 10.67 9.27
N ILE A 67 -5.68 10.18 9.41
CA ILE A 67 -4.46 10.99 9.24
C ILE A 67 -4.37 11.49 7.80
N GLU A 68 -4.55 10.61 6.82
CA GLU A 68 -4.43 10.95 5.41
C GLU A 68 -5.49 11.95 4.97
N GLU A 69 -6.74 11.80 5.38
CA GLU A 69 -7.78 12.77 5.04
C GLU A 69 -7.57 14.13 5.72
N LEU A 70 -7.08 14.17 6.95
CA LEU A 70 -6.69 15.42 7.62
C LEU A 70 -5.55 16.11 6.88
N ILE A 71 -4.52 15.36 6.47
CA ILE A 71 -3.36 15.89 5.77
C ILE A 71 -3.74 16.35 4.37
N PHE A 72 -4.37 15.52 3.56
CA PHE A 72 -4.62 15.83 2.15
C PHE A 72 -5.85 16.71 1.94
N ARG A 73 -6.93 16.52 2.70
CA ARG A 73 -8.23 17.16 2.45
C ARG A 73 -8.61 18.19 3.50
N GLY A 74 -7.86 18.27 4.60
CA GLY A 74 -8.10 19.24 5.68
C GLY A 74 -8.25 20.68 5.16
N ILE A 75 -7.44 21.05 4.19
CA ILE A 75 -7.49 22.36 3.54
C ILE A 75 -8.85 22.73 2.91
N PHE A 76 -9.64 21.76 2.45
CA PHE A 76 -10.94 22.00 1.80
C PHE A 76 -12.11 22.17 2.80
N THR A 77 -11.87 22.00 4.10
CA THR A 77 -12.87 22.13 5.16
C THR A 77 -13.20 23.58 5.56
N ARG A 78 -12.50 24.57 4.97
CA ARG A 78 -12.57 26.01 5.29
C ARG A 78 -12.06 26.41 6.68
N LYS A 79 -11.61 25.46 7.52
CA LYS A 79 -11.06 25.76 8.85
C LYS A 79 -9.54 26.00 8.74
N LYS A 80 -9.06 27.14 9.24
CA LYS A 80 -7.63 27.51 9.20
C LYS A 80 -6.72 26.47 9.85
N ILE A 81 -7.16 25.86 10.96
CA ILE A 81 -6.36 24.81 11.63
C ILE A 81 -6.04 23.65 10.69
N PHE A 82 -7.02 23.20 9.90
CA PHE A 82 -6.84 22.07 8.99
C PHE A 82 -6.01 22.42 7.75
N MET A 83 -5.95 23.69 7.36
CA MET A 83 -5.00 24.16 6.33
C MET A 83 -3.55 24.03 6.81
N TYR A 84 -3.23 24.43 8.04
CA TYR A 84 -1.88 24.25 8.58
C TYR A 84 -1.52 22.78 8.79
N VAL A 85 -2.49 21.96 9.22
CA VAL A 85 -2.32 20.49 9.28
C VAL A 85 -2.00 19.94 7.89
N THR A 86 -2.64 20.42 6.83
CA THR A 86 -2.30 20.03 5.46
C THR A 86 -0.86 20.41 5.09
N TYR A 87 -0.42 21.64 5.33
CA TYR A 87 0.94 22.07 4.94
C TYR A 87 2.03 21.33 5.69
N ILE A 88 1.94 21.30 7.03
CA ILE A 88 2.93 20.63 7.88
C ILE A 88 2.85 19.12 7.69
N GLY A 89 1.64 18.57 7.58
CA GLY A 89 1.39 17.16 7.40
C GLY A 89 1.92 16.64 6.07
N LEU A 90 1.68 17.34 4.95
CA LEU A 90 2.20 16.92 3.64
C LEU A 90 3.73 16.96 3.61
N LEU A 91 4.33 18.04 4.13
CA LEU A 91 5.79 18.13 4.23
C LEU A 91 6.35 17.01 5.11
N GLY A 92 5.77 16.80 6.30
CA GLY A 92 6.17 15.74 7.22
C GLY A 92 6.03 14.35 6.59
N TYR A 93 4.95 14.10 5.85
CA TYR A 93 4.72 12.81 5.19
C TYR A 93 5.73 12.55 4.07
N ILE A 94 6.07 13.57 3.27
CA ILE A 94 7.12 13.51 2.26
C ILE A 94 8.48 13.17 2.88
N LEU A 95 8.83 13.82 3.99
CA LEU A 95 10.10 13.57 4.68
C LEU A 95 10.14 12.16 5.30
N LEU A 96 9.04 11.74 5.95
CA LEU A 96 8.93 10.44 6.59
C LEU A 96 9.05 9.29 5.59
N LEU A 97 8.40 9.43 4.43
CA LEU A 97 8.44 8.43 3.34
C LEU A 97 9.63 8.61 2.40
N GLN A 98 10.50 9.61 2.64
CA GLN A 98 11.66 9.93 1.80
C GLN A 98 11.32 10.24 0.33
N ASN A 99 10.09 10.70 0.07
CA ASN A 99 9.58 11.01 -1.27
C ASN A 99 9.93 12.45 -1.69
N TYR A 100 11.20 12.83 -1.58
CA TYR A 100 11.67 14.21 -1.76
C TYR A 100 11.36 14.80 -3.15
N TYR A 101 11.18 13.95 -4.16
CA TYR A 101 10.80 14.36 -5.51
C TYR A 101 9.42 15.05 -5.56
N LEU A 102 8.60 14.95 -4.50
CA LEU A 102 7.30 15.60 -4.38
C LEU A 102 7.35 17.03 -3.83
N ILE A 103 8.50 17.49 -3.31
CA ILE A 103 8.65 18.85 -2.76
C ILE A 103 8.27 19.94 -3.78
N PRO A 104 8.70 19.88 -5.07
CA PRO A 104 8.29 20.87 -6.06
C PRO A 104 6.77 20.88 -6.31
N ILE A 105 6.13 19.70 -6.33
CA ILE A 105 4.68 19.56 -6.53
C ILE A 105 3.93 20.13 -5.32
N LEU A 106 4.41 19.86 -4.10
CA LEU A 106 3.87 20.45 -2.88
C LEU A 106 3.99 21.98 -2.89
N ALA A 107 5.15 22.52 -3.29
CA ALA A 107 5.35 23.96 -3.39
C ALA A 107 4.36 24.58 -4.39
N ALA A 108 4.22 23.99 -5.58
CA ALA A 108 3.24 24.42 -6.58
C ALA A 108 1.80 24.35 -6.03
N PHE A 109 1.44 23.28 -5.33
CA PHE A 109 0.13 23.13 -4.69
C PHE A 109 -0.14 24.26 -3.69
N ILE A 110 0.79 24.54 -2.78
CA ILE A 110 0.65 25.59 -1.76
C ILE A 110 0.53 26.97 -2.40
N ILE A 111 1.41 27.30 -3.36
CA ILE A 111 1.40 28.58 -4.07
C ILE A 111 0.06 28.77 -4.80
N LEU A 112 -0.36 27.78 -5.58
CA LEU A 112 -1.63 27.86 -6.32
C LEU A 112 -2.83 27.98 -5.37
N TYR A 113 -2.83 27.28 -4.24
CA TYR A 113 -3.89 27.39 -3.25
C TYR A 113 -3.98 28.81 -2.67
N GLU A 114 -2.87 29.39 -2.24
CA GLU A 114 -2.85 30.75 -1.66
C GLU A 114 -3.15 31.84 -2.69
N LEU A 115 -2.76 31.64 -3.96
CA LEU A 115 -3.15 32.52 -5.06
C LEU A 115 -4.66 32.40 -5.36
N ASN A 116 -5.22 31.19 -5.36
CA ASN A 116 -6.65 30.98 -5.60
C ASN A 116 -7.55 31.59 -4.51
N LYS A 117 -7.07 31.67 -3.26
CA LYS A 117 -7.76 32.40 -2.19
C LYS A 117 -8.05 33.87 -2.57
N ARG A 118 -7.31 34.43 -3.54
CA ARG A 118 -7.47 35.78 -4.10
C ARG A 118 -8.39 35.84 -5.34
N LYS A 119 -9.12 34.75 -5.65
CA LYS A 119 -10.20 34.60 -6.66
C LYS A 119 -9.81 34.48 -8.14
N GLU A 120 -8.59 34.06 -8.50
CA GLU A 120 -8.19 34.04 -9.93
C GLU A 120 -7.85 32.66 -10.54
N VAL A 121 -7.87 31.53 -9.81
CA VAL A 121 -7.60 30.19 -10.41
C VAL A 121 -8.44 29.04 -9.86
N SER A 122 -9.50 28.73 -10.63
CA SER A 122 -10.03 27.43 -11.10
C SER A 122 -9.62 26.11 -10.41
N GLY A 123 -10.57 25.18 -10.32
CA GLY A 123 -10.54 23.87 -9.64
C GLY A 123 -9.39 22.88 -9.94
N TYR A 124 -8.32 23.30 -10.62
CA TYR A 124 -7.07 22.55 -10.83
C TYR A 124 -6.38 22.13 -9.52
N ILE A 125 -6.54 22.91 -8.44
CA ILE A 125 -5.98 22.58 -7.11
C ILE A 125 -6.46 21.21 -6.62
N TYR A 126 -7.71 20.84 -6.93
CA TYR A 126 -8.25 19.53 -6.56
C TYR A 126 -7.50 18.39 -7.27
N PHE A 127 -7.16 18.59 -8.55
CA PHE A 127 -6.39 17.61 -9.32
C PHE A 127 -4.94 17.53 -8.85
N ILE A 128 -4.30 18.65 -8.53
CA ILE A 128 -2.93 18.64 -7.99
C ILE A 128 -2.88 17.93 -6.64
N ASN A 129 -3.86 18.18 -5.77
CA ASN A 129 -3.97 17.47 -4.48
C ASN A 129 -4.19 15.97 -4.68
N ALA A 130 -5.10 15.59 -5.58
CA ALA A 130 -5.36 14.19 -5.90
C ALA A 130 -4.13 13.49 -6.50
N LEU A 131 -3.38 14.16 -7.38
CA LEU A 131 -2.13 13.64 -7.92
C LEU A 131 -1.07 13.51 -6.83
N LEU A 132 -0.89 14.52 -5.97
CA LEU A 132 0.03 14.44 -4.84
C LEU A 132 -0.31 13.26 -3.93
N PHE A 133 -1.59 13.00 -3.70
CA PHE A 133 -2.07 11.82 -2.96
C PHE A 133 -1.69 10.51 -3.67
N GLY A 134 -1.89 10.42 -4.99
CA GLY A 134 -1.49 9.27 -5.79
C GLY A 134 0.01 9.01 -5.74
N PHE A 135 0.83 10.03 -6.01
CA PHE A 135 2.28 9.91 -5.98
C PHE A 135 2.86 9.62 -4.59
N MET A 136 2.22 10.08 -3.51
CA MET A 136 2.71 9.85 -2.14
C MET A 136 2.93 8.36 -1.81
N HIS A 137 2.23 7.47 -2.51
CA HIS A 137 2.28 6.03 -2.29
C HIS A 137 3.49 5.34 -2.95
N TYR A 138 4.30 6.06 -3.72
CA TYR A 138 5.36 5.49 -4.55
C TYR A 138 6.67 6.23 -4.38
N GLU A 139 7.76 5.47 -4.40
CA GLU A 139 9.12 6.01 -4.38
C GLU A 139 9.56 6.42 -5.78
N TRP A 140 10.62 7.23 -5.88
CA TRP A 140 11.12 7.72 -7.17
C TRP A 140 11.44 6.59 -8.16
N ASN A 141 12.03 5.50 -7.67
CA ASN A 141 12.39 4.37 -8.53
C ASN A 141 11.16 3.62 -9.07
N ASP A 142 10.03 3.65 -8.36
CA ASP A 142 8.79 3.00 -8.82
C ASP A 142 8.22 3.66 -10.07
N LEU A 143 8.55 4.94 -10.33
CA LEU A 143 8.07 5.67 -11.51
C LEU A 143 8.63 5.13 -12.83
N LYS A 144 9.67 4.29 -12.76
CA LYS A 144 10.21 3.57 -13.92
C LYS A 144 9.36 2.35 -14.30
N ILE A 145 8.55 1.85 -13.36
CA ILE A 145 7.68 0.69 -13.55
C ILE A 145 6.36 1.18 -14.17
N PRO A 146 5.95 0.69 -15.36
CA PRO A 146 4.72 1.14 -16.01
C PRO A 146 3.45 1.01 -15.15
N ASP A 147 3.32 -0.08 -14.41
CA ASP A 147 2.15 -0.41 -13.57
C ASP A 147 1.93 0.58 -12.43
N THR A 148 3.02 1.16 -11.93
CA THR A 148 2.98 2.20 -10.91
C THR A 148 2.11 3.37 -11.37
N TRP A 149 2.18 3.75 -12.66
CA TRP A 149 1.37 4.85 -13.19
C TRP A 149 -0.12 4.54 -13.16
N ILE A 150 -0.52 3.30 -13.42
CA ILE A 150 -1.93 2.87 -13.31
C ILE A 150 -2.39 3.03 -11.85
N GLY A 151 -1.57 2.59 -10.89
CA GLY A 151 -1.86 2.73 -9.47
C GLY A 151 -1.91 4.18 -8.97
N ILE A 152 -1.01 5.04 -9.46
CA ILE A 152 -1.02 6.50 -9.17
C ILE A 152 -2.32 7.13 -9.68
N VAL A 153 -2.69 6.85 -10.94
CA VAL A 153 -3.89 7.41 -11.57
C VAL A 153 -5.16 6.90 -10.88
N MET A 154 -5.23 5.61 -10.54
CA MET A 154 -6.33 5.03 -9.77
C MET A 154 -6.47 5.73 -8.40
N THR A 155 -5.36 5.88 -7.67
CA THR A 155 -5.35 6.52 -6.34
C THR A 155 -5.72 8.01 -6.43
N ALA A 156 -5.30 8.71 -7.48
CA ALA A 156 -5.72 10.08 -7.76
C ALA A 156 -7.22 10.17 -8.09
N GLY A 157 -7.76 9.23 -8.87
CA GLY A 157 -9.20 9.10 -9.11
C GLY A 157 -10.00 9.01 -7.81
N MET A 158 -9.57 8.13 -6.90
CA MET A 158 -10.16 8.04 -5.55
C MET A 158 -10.01 9.37 -4.79
N GLY A 159 -8.86 10.03 -4.91
CA GLY A 159 -8.62 11.33 -4.30
C GLY A 159 -9.60 12.42 -4.74
N LEU A 160 -10.04 12.43 -6.00
CA LEU A 160 -11.06 13.36 -6.50
C LEU A 160 -12.44 13.07 -5.90
N ILE A 161 -12.81 11.79 -5.77
CA ILE A 161 -14.06 11.37 -5.11
C ILE A 161 -14.05 11.84 -3.64
N LEU A 162 -12.95 11.63 -2.94
CA LEU A 162 -12.78 12.03 -1.53
C LEU A 162 -12.86 13.55 -1.35
N ILE A 163 -12.23 14.34 -2.24
CA ILE A 163 -12.38 15.80 -2.23
C ILE A 163 -13.85 16.21 -2.42
N TRP A 164 -14.56 15.60 -3.38
CA TRP A 164 -15.99 15.87 -3.58
C TRP A 164 -16.82 15.54 -2.34
N MET A 165 -16.49 14.46 -1.62
CA MET A 165 -17.13 14.12 -0.34
C MET A 165 -16.92 15.21 0.71
N VAL A 166 -15.71 15.75 0.85
CA VAL A 166 -15.43 16.84 1.80
C VAL A 166 -16.22 18.10 1.45
N LEU A 167 -16.29 18.46 0.16
CA LEU A 167 -16.98 19.67 -0.29
C LEU A 167 -18.50 19.62 -0.08
N ASN A 168 -19.10 18.44 -0.13
CA ASN A 168 -20.56 18.26 -0.10
C ASN A 168 -21.11 17.73 1.24
N PHE A 169 -20.35 16.88 1.94
CA PHE A 169 -20.79 16.20 3.16
C PHE A 169 -19.86 16.45 4.36
N GLY A 170 -18.63 16.86 4.10
CA GLY A 170 -17.63 17.18 5.13
C GLY A 170 -16.61 16.06 5.34
N LEU A 171 -15.59 16.37 6.14
CA LEU A 171 -14.39 15.53 6.30
C LEU A 171 -14.70 14.10 6.79
N ILE A 172 -15.66 13.94 7.70
CA ILE A 172 -15.97 12.63 8.29
C ILE A 172 -16.44 11.62 7.24
N TYR A 173 -17.23 12.04 6.25
CA TYR A 173 -17.71 11.13 5.21
C TYR A 173 -16.60 10.74 4.24
N SER A 174 -15.63 11.63 4.01
CA SER A 174 -14.41 11.30 3.25
C SER A 174 -13.58 10.27 3.99
N ILE A 175 -13.38 10.43 5.31
CA ILE A 175 -12.69 9.46 6.16
C ILE A 175 -13.37 8.09 6.09
N LEU A 176 -14.69 8.04 6.25
CA LEU A 176 -15.44 6.78 6.20
C LEU A 176 -15.35 6.10 4.83
N LEU A 177 -15.45 6.86 3.74
CA LEU A 177 -15.33 6.30 2.39
C LEU A 177 -13.90 5.81 2.11
N HIS A 178 -12.88 6.54 2.55
CA HIS A 178 -11.48 6.14 2.42
C HIS A 178 -11.19 4.87 3.25
N ALA A 179 -11.64 4.84 4.50
CA ALA A 179 -11.55 3.66 5.36
C ALA A 179 -12.21 2.44 4.72
N PHE A 180 -13.41 2.60 4.18
CA PHE A 180 -14.12 1.53 3.49
C PHE A 180 -13.37 1.02 2.25
N ASN A 181 -12.84 1.92 1.43
CA ASN A 181 -12.03 1.56 0.26
C ASN A 181 -10.76 0.78 0.67
N ASN A 182 -10.04 1.23 1.69
CA ASN A 182 -8.86 0.53 2.19
C ASN A 182 -9.22 -0.83 2.77
N PHE A 183 -10.33 -0.92 3.50
CA PHE A 183 -10.84 -2.19 4.02
C PHE A 183 -11.11 -3.17 2.87
N ILE A 184 -11.83 -2.78 1.82
CA ILE A 184 -12.10 -3.65 0.67
C ILE A 184 -10.77 -4.11 0.03
N ALA A 185 -9.87 -3.18 -0.27
CA ALA A 185 -8.62 -3.49 -0.94
C ALA A 185 -7.79 -4.53 -0.15
N ILE A 186 -7.66 -4.35 1.16
CA ILE A 186 -6.86 -5.24 2.00
C ILE A 186 -7.62 -6.54 2.31
N ALA A 187 -8.94 -6.49 2.47
CA ALA A 187 -9.76 -7.69 2.69
C ALA A 187 -9.63 -8.67 1.52
N ILE A 188 -9.59 -8.19 0.27
CA ILE A 188 -9.36 -9.04 -0.91
C ILE A 188 -8.02 -9.78 -0.79
N ILE A 189 -6.95 -9.08 -0.42
CA ILE A 189 -5.61 -9.66 -0.26
C ILE A 189 -5.60 -10.70 0.87
N VAL A 190 -6.18 -10.36 2.03
CA VAL A 190 -6.24 -11.27 3.20
C VAL A 190 -7.08 -12.51 2.88
N ILE A 191 -8.25 -12.37 2.25
CA ILE A 191 -9.10 -13.51 1.85
C ILE A 191 -8.38 -14.39 0.83
N GLY A 192 -7.70 -13.80 -0.15
CA GLY A 192 -6.89 -14.55 -1.12
C GLY A 192 -5.77 -15.35 -0.44
N TYR A 193 -5.15 -14.78 0.59
CA TYR A 193 -4.14 -15.47 1.37
C TYR A 193 -4.71 -16.61 2.24
N GLU A 194 -5.77 -16.34 3.00
CA GLU A 194 -6.41 -17.33 3.88
C GLU A 194 -7.06 -18.49 3.12
N SER A 195 -7.50 -18.26 1.88
CA SER A 195 -8.04 -19.30 1.02
C SER A 195 -6.97 -20.15 0.33
N SER A 196 -5.70 -19.74 0.40
CA SER A 196 -4.59 -20.49 -0.20
C SER A 196 -4.22 -21.72 0.63
N GLY A 197 -3.77 -22.78 -0.03
CA GLY A 197 -3.45 -24.06 0.64
C GLY A 197 -2.38 -23.92 1.72
N MET A 198 -2.70 -24.34 2.94
CA MET A 198 -1.80 -24.36 4.11
C MET A 198 -1.13 -25.73 4.32
N SER A 199 -0.97 -26.54 3.26
CA SER A 199 -0.32 -27.84 3.37
C SER A 199 1.18 -27.70 3.62
N LEU A 200 1.74 -28.54 4.50
CA LEU A 200 3.18 -28.67 4.66
C LEU A 200 3.81 -29.14 3.35
N LYS A 201 4.84 -28.44 2.89
CA LYS A 201 5.63 -28.79 1.71
C LYS A 201 7.08 -29.00 2.12
N GLU A 202 7.79 -29.82 1.36
CA GLU A 202 9.18 -30.18 1.60
C GLU A 202 9.98 -30.07 0.30
N ILE A 203 11.16 -29.46 0.41
CA ILE A 203 12.14 -29.33 -0.67
C ILE A 203 13.43 -29.97 -0.20
N GLU A 204 13.95 -30.83 -1.04
CA GLU A 204 15.24 -31.45 -0.84
C GLU A 204 16.24 -31.00 -1.90
N THR A 205 17.36 -30.43 -1.44
CA THR A 205 18.53 -30.19 -2.30
C THR A 205 19.66 -31.12 -1.91
N LYS A 206 20.82 -31.00 -2.58
CA LYS A 206 22.05 -31.71 -2.18
C LYS A 206 22.52 -31.33 -0.78
N ASP A 207 22.31 -30.07 -0.39
CA ASP A 207 22.92 -29.47 0.80
C ASP A 207 21.94 -29.26 1.96
N PHE A 208 20.66 -29.03 1.66
CA PHE A 208 19.65 -28.64 2.63
C PHE A 208 18.34 -29.40 2.43
N THR A 209 17.59 -29.51 3.53
CA THR A 209 16.18 -29.89 3.56
C THR A 209 15.40 -28.71 4.07
N MET A 210 14.42 -28.24 3.31
CA MET A 210 13.53 -27.15 3.71
C MET A 210 12.10 -27.64 3.79
N LYS A 211 11.49 -27.49 4.97
CA LYS A 211 10.06 -27.68 5.19
C LYS A 211 9.41 -26.33 5.36
N TYR A 212 8.29 -26.11 4.67
CA TYR A 212 7.58 -24.85 4.78
C TYR A 212 6.07 -25.02 4.72
N GLN A 213 5.36 -24.11 5.37
CA GLN A 213 3.90 -24.10 5.45
C GLN A 213 3.41 -22.66 5.64
N ARG A 214 2.36 -22.28 4.90
CA ARG A 214 1.65 -21.01 5.17
C ARG A 214 0.89 -21.10 6.48
N VAL A 215 0.84 -20.00 7.21
CA VAL A 215 0.12 -19.89 8.49
C VAL A 215 -0.90 -18.77 8.37
N SER A 216 -2.08 -18.96 8.94
CA SER A 216 -3.10 -17.91 8.97
C SER A 216 -2.52 -16.59 9.46
N PHE A 217 -2.86 -15.52 8.75
CA PHE A 217 -2.46 -14.14 9.03
C PHE A 217 -2.82 -13.70 10.45
N PHE A 218 -3.89 -14.28 11.01
CA PHE A 218 -4.43 -13.94 12.33
C PHE A 218 -3.69 -14.59 13.51
N VAL A 219 -2.73 -15.49 13.26
CA VAL A 219 -1.93 -16.09 14.34
C VAL A 219 -0.93 -15.07 14.88
N GLY A 220 -0.98 -14.78 16.19
CA GLY A 220 -0.29 -13.63 16.78
C GLY A 220 1.18 -13.85 17.15
N SER A 221 1.52 -14.95 17.84
CA SER A 221 2.86 -15.20 18.36
C SER A 221 3.73 -15.93 17.36
N GLY A 222 4.89 -15.37 17.03
CA GLY A 222 5.92 -16.03 16.24
C GLY A 222 7.13 -16.38 17.09
N ASN A 223 7.89 -17.38 16.67
CA ASN A 223 9.18 -17.72 17.26
C ASN A 223 10.19 -17.97 16.15
N MET A 224 11.46 -17.65 16.39
CA MET A 224 12.53 -17.94 15.45
C MET A 224 13.77 -18.38 16.19
N GLN A 225 14.36 -19.46 15.72
CA GLN A 225 15.65 -19.97 16.14
C GLN A 225 16.53 -20.06 14.90
N THR A 226 17.72 -19.49 14.99
CA THR A 226 18.69 -19.54 13.92
C THR A 226 20.04 -19.89 14.53
N ASP A 227 20.72 -20.87 13.94
CA ASP A 227 22.14 -21.09 14.18
C ASP A 227 22.87 -20.74 12.90
N ALA A 228 23.72 -19.72 13.01
CA ALA A 228 24.51 -19.23 11.90
C ALA A 228 25.21 -20.40 11.22
N ASN A 229 24.90 -20.61 9.94
CA ASN A 229 25.45 -21.61 9.05
C ASN A 229 24.89 -23.05 9.12
N GLN A 230 23.97 -23.39 10.05
CA GLN A 230 23.52 -24.78 10.22
C GLN A 230 22.02 -24.99 10.04
N PHE A 231 21.18 -24.20 10.72
CA PHE A 231 19.74 -24.36 10.64
C PHE A 231 19.00 -23.04 10.84
N LEU A 232 17.79 -22.99 10.29
CA LEU A 232 16.82 -21.93 10.53
C LEU A 232 15.48 -22.58 10.84
N LYS A 233 14.87 -22.21 11.94
CA LYS A 233 13.51 -22.59 12.30
C LYS A 233 12.70 -21.35 12.65
N ALA A 234 11.74 -21.01 11.81
CA ALA A 234 10.82 -19.91 11.99
C ALA A 234 9.40 -20.44 12.08
N GLU A 235 8.65 -20.00 13.08
CA GLU A 235 7.25 -20.33 13.31
C GLU A 235 6.45 -19.04 13.28
N ASN A 236 5.44 -18.97 12.40
CA ASN A 236 4.55 -17.83 12.25
C ASN A 236 5.28 -16.49 12.01
N MET A 237 6.27 -16.49 11.12
CA MET A 237 7.08 -15.31 10.77
C MET A 237 6.82 -14.87 9.33
N SER A 238 6.95 -13.56 9.05
CA SER A 238 6.94 -13.06 7.67
C SER A 238 8.23 -13.46 6.94
N MET A 239 8.17 -13.57 5.62
CA MET A 239 9.36 -13.89 4.83
C MET A 239 10.44 -12.82 4.99
N SER A 240 10.08 -11.55 5.17
CA SER A 240 11.02 -10.44 5.40
C SER A 240 11.84 -10.66 6.68
N VAL A 241 11.20 -11.06 7.78
CA VAL A 241 11.91 -11.40 9.03
C VAL A 241 12.82 -12.61 8.86
N ILE A 242 12.35 -13.65 8.15
CA ILE A 242 13.13 -14.85 7.87
C ILE A 242 14.36 -14.50 7.02
N HIS A 243 14.16 -13.74 5.95
CA HIS A 243 15.21 -13.28 5.05
C HIS A 243 16.23 -12.42 5.77
N GLY A 244 15.79 -11.40 6.52
CA GLY A 244 16.67 -10.51 7.28
C GLY A 244 17.49 -11.21 8.37
N SER A 245 17.09 -12.40 8.82
CA SER A 245 17.85 -13.20 9.79
C SER A 245 19.10 -13.87 9.20
N VAL A 246 19.16 -14.01 7.87
CA VAL A 246 20.28 -14.61 7.12
C VAL A 246 20.97 -13.57 6.23
N CYS A 247 20.19 -12.67 5.65
CA CYS A 247 20.61 -11.62 4.72
C CYS A 247 20.41 -10.23 5.36
N PHE A 248 21.26 -9.85 6.32
CA PHE A 248 21.07 -8.66 7.16
C PHE A 248 20.96 -7.32 6.41
N ASP A 249 21.59 -7.21 5.24
CA ASP A 249 21.66 -5.96 4.46
C ASP A 249 20.81 -5.97 3.18
N GLU A 250 20.03 -7.04 2.94
CA GLU A 250 19.23 -7.20 1.73
C GLU A 250 17.72 -7.15 2.00
N LYS A 251 17.00 -6.34 1.21
CA LYS A 251 15.53 -6.32 1.20
C LYS A 251 15.01 -7.29 0.15
N LEU A 252 13.87 -7.93 0.46
CA LEU A 252 13.15 -8.74 -0.51
C LEU A 252 12.58 -7.84 -1.62
N GLY A 253 13.04 -8.06 -2.85
CA GLY A 253 12.50 -7.42 -4.04
C GLY A 253 11.17 -8.02 -4.52
N ASP A 254 10.89 -9.27 -4.14
CA ASP A 254 9.68 -10.00 -4.52
C ASP A 254 8.59 -9.93 -3.44
N LEU A 255 7.34 -10.19 -3.83
CA LEU A 255 6.20 -10.24 -2.92
C LEU A 255 6.03 -11.62 -2.28
N TYR A 256 6.09 -11.64 -0.94
CA TYR A 256 5.87 -12.79 -0.07
C TYR A 256 4.88 -12.42 1.03
N PHE A 257 3.64 -12.14 0.64
CA PHE A 257 2.60 -11.76 1.60
C PHE A 257 2.29 -12.89 2.58
N GLY A 258 2.09 -12.52 3.85
CA GLY A 258 1.63 -13.41 4.93
C GLY A 258 2.74 -14.02 5.78
N LYS A 259 2.41 -15.11 6.47
CA LYS A 259 3.26 -15.75 7.48
C LYS A 259 3.57 -17.20 7.15
N TYR A 260 4.73 -17.66 7.60
CA TYR A 260 5.26 -18.96 7.25
C TYR A 260 5.83 -19.65 8.48
N ASN A 261 5.61 -20.96 8.55
CA ASN A 261 6.47 -21.87 9.28
C ASN A 261 7.53 -22.35 8.30
N ILE A 262 8.81 -22.14 8.59
CA ILE A 262 9.94 -22.59 7.77
C ILE A 262 10.96 -23.29 8.66
N SER A 263 11.41 -24.47 8.25
CA SER A 263 12.52 -25.19 8.86
C SER A 263 13.52 -25.56 7.79
N ILE A 264 14.73 -25.04 7.87
CA ILE A 264 15.85 -25.35 6.98
C ILE A 264 16.90 -26.06 7.81
N GLU A 265 17.28 -27.27 7.41
CA GLU A 265 18.31 -28.06 8.05
C GLU A 265 19.39 -28.44 7.03
N ARG A 266 20.65 -28.20 7.36
CA ARG A 266 21.78 -28.68 6.57
C ARG A 266 21.88 -30.20 6.65
N LYS A 267 21.99 -30.86 5.50
CA LYS A 267 22.21 -32.32 5.43
C LYS A 267 23.58 -32.67 6.02
N LYS A 268 23.66 -33.78 6.77
CA LYS A 268 24.90 -34.23 7.45
C LYS A 268 26.11 -34.36 6.53
N SER A 269 25.88 -34.65 5.25
CA SER A 269 26.91 -34.81 4.22
C SER A 269 27.41 -33.50 3.62
N SER A 270 26.79 -32.35 3.94
CA SER A 270 27.14 -31.06 3.35
C SER A 270 27.94 -30.18 4.30
N ILE A 271 28.92 -29.48 3.73
CA ILE A 271 29.68 -28.42 4.39
C ILE A 271 29.19 -27.02 4.01
N LYS A 272 28.22 -26.92 3.09
CA LYS A 272 27.71 -25.63 2.61
C LYS A 272 27.01 -24.91 3.77
N LYS A 273 27.30 -23.62 3.93
CA LYS A 273 26.72 -22.79 4.98
C LYS A 273 25.36 -22.30 4.52
N LEU A 274 24.40 -22.20 5.44
CA LEU A 274 23.16 -21.47 5.18
C LEU A 274 23.46 -19.97 5.14
N ASP A 275 23.75 -19.47 3.94
CA ASP A 275 24.01 -18.07 3.63
C ASP A 275 22.90 -17.50 2.74
N CYS A 276 23.00 -16.20 2.40
CA CYS A 276 21.96 -15.52 1.63
C CYS A 276 21.72 -16.16 0.26
N THR A 277 22.80 -16.54 -0.44
CA THR A 277 22.74 -17.26 -1.72
C THR A 277 21.96 -18.57 -1.58
N SER A 278 22.25 -19.35 -0.54
CA SER A 278 21.58 -20.63 -0.30
C SER A 278 20.11 -20.45 0.07
N LEU A 279 19.78 -19.42 0.85
CA LEU A 279 18.40 -19.09 1.17
C LEU A 279 17.62 -18.68 -0.08
N ASN A 280 18.14 -17.78 -0.90
CA ASN A 280 17.49 -17.35 -2.14
C ASN A 280 17.25 -18.52 -3.10
N GLN A 281 18.24 -19.42 -3.25
CA GLN A 281 18.07 -20.65 -4.02
C GLN A 281 16.92 -21.52 -3.50
N LEU A 282 16.80 -21.68 -2.18
CA LEU A 282 15.70 -22.46 -1.59
C LEU A 282 14.34 -21.78 -1.81
N LEU A 283 14.27 -20.45 -1.65
CA LEU A 283 13.04 -19.68 -1.87
C LEU A 283 12.58 -19.71 -3.33
N ASP A 284 13.52 -19.64 -4.28
CA ASP A 284 13.26 -19.76 -5.71
C ASP A 284 12.66 -21.13 -6.06
N ILE A 285 13.26 -22.22 -5.54
CA ILE A 285 12.74 -23.59 -5.75
C ILE A 285 11.37 -23.77 -5.08
N ALA A 286 11.12 -23.07 -3.97
CA ALA A 286 9.87 -23.20 -3.24
C ALA A 286 8.66 -22.61 -3.94
N GLU A 287 8.88 -21.77 -4.95
CA GLU A 287 7.84 -20.97 -5.60
C GLU A 287 6.98 -20.26 -4.54
N LEU A 288 7.62 -19.82 -3.46
CA LEU A 288 6.96 -19.13 -2.34
C LEU A 288 6.61 -17.69 -2.69
N LYS A 289 7.28 -17.15 -3.72
CA LYS A 289 6.95 -15.89 -4.34
C LYS A 289 5.48 -15.94 -4.76
N GLN A 290 4.72 -14.90 -4.46
CA GLN A 290 3.47 -14.71 -5.16
C GLN A 290 3.80 -14.45 -6.63
N ASN A 291 3.63 -15.48 -7.45
CA ASN A 291 3.57 -15.30 -8.90
C ASN A 291 2.36 -14.39 -9.19
N LYS A 292 2.58 -13.43 -10.08
CA LYS A 292 1.64 -12.35 -10.44
C LYS A 292 0.25 -12.87 -10.79
#